data_AF-A0A7W0UBL2-F1
#
_entry.id   AF-A0A7W0UBL2-F1
#
_cell.length_a   1.000
_cell.length_b   1.000
_cell.length_c   1.000
_cell.angle_alpha   90.00
_cell.angle_beta   90.00
_cell.angle_gamma   90.00
#
_symmetry.space_group_name_H-M   'P 1'
#
loop_
_entity.id
_entity.type
_entity.pdbx_description
1 polymer ?
#
loop_
_entity_poly.entity_id
_entity_poly.type
_entity_poly.pdbx_seq_one_letter_code
_entity_poly.pdbx_strand_id
1 'polypeptide(L)'
;MLGDASALAEVWTSPPFHHCNFTVLEGSDAEHGRFTDLLAGMDATDPRLCEPMELEYVNYWVEMDATGYDDLVAAVRAGPLIVG
;
A
#
# COMPACT_ATOMS: atom_id res chain seq x y z
N MET A 1 -10.74 -29.04 3.51
CA MET A 1 -9.31 -29.06 3.15
C MET A 1 -9.08 -27.86 2.25
N LEU A 2 -8.57 -26.77 2.82
CA LEU A 2 -8.00 -25.67 2.04
C LEU A 2 -6.82 -26.23 1.23
N GLY A 3 -6.64 -25.79 -0.01
CA GLY A 3 -5.61 -26.34 -0.91
C GLY A 3 -4.22 -26.27 -0.30
N ASP A 4 -3.44 -27.34 -0.45
CA ASP A 4 -2.04 -27.39 -0.02
C ASP A 4 -1.17 -26.56 -0.97
N ALA A 5 -0.48 -25.55 -0.41
CA ALA A 5 0.42 -24.67 -1.14
C ALA A 5 1.81 -25.29 -1.37
N SER A 6 2.10 -26.50 -0.87
CA SER A 6 3.41 -27.16 -1.00
C SER A 6 3.87 -27.39 -2.43
N ALA A 7 2.94 -27.40 -3.39
CA ALA A 7 3.21 -27.53 -4.82
C ALA A 7 3.36 -26.19 -5.55
N LEU A 8 3.21 -25.04 -4.88
CA LEU A 8 3.38 -23.73 -5.48
C LEU A 8 4.87 -23.35 -5.50
N ALA A 9 5.30 -22.76 -6.60
CA ALA A 9 6.63 -22.18 -6.74
C ALA A 9 6.50 -20.76 -7.29
N GLU A 10 7.31 -19.84 -6.75
CA GLU A 10 7.46 -18.51 -7.30
C GLU A 10 8.23 -18.60 -8.63
N VAL A 11 7.59 -18.21 -9.73
CA VAL A 11 8.21 -18.21 -11.06
C VAL A 11 8.88 -16.87 -11.37
N TRP A 12 8.32 -15.78 -10.84
CA TRP A 12 8.82 -14.42 -11.01
C TRP A 12 8.17 -13.49 -9.98
N THR A 13 8.93 -12.51 -9.52
CA THR A 13 8.47 -11.40 -8.66
C THR A 13 8.88 -10.08 -9.28
N SER A 14 7.99 -9.09 -9.25
CA SER A 14 8.29 -7.75 -9.75
C SER A 14 9.34 -7.05 -8.88
N PRO A 15 10.02 -6.03 -9.42
CA PRO A 15 10.67 -5.03 -8.57
C PRO A 15 9.66 -4.44 -7.55
N PRO A 16 10.15 -3.91 -6.40
CA PRO A 16 9.30 -3.25 -5.43
C PRO A 16 8.60 -2.01 -6.00
N PHE A 17 7.37 -1.75 -5.57
CA PHE A 17 6.58 -0.57 -5.90
C PHE A 17 5.69 -0.19 -4.71
N HIS A 18 5.23 1.07 -4.64
CA HIS A 18 4.23 1.50 -3.67
C HIS A 18 2.83 1.05 -4.10
N HIS A 19 2.08 0.38 -3.21
CA HIS A 19 0.82 -0.26 -3.58
C HIS A 19 -0.44 0.47 -3.08
N CYS A 20 -0.40 1.04 -1.88
CA CYS A 20 -1.55 1.70 -1.23
C CYS A 20 -1.12 3.04 -0.64
N ASN A 21 -2.02 4.03 -0.66
CA ASN A 21 -1.88 5.29 0.05
C ASN A 21 -3.27 5.83 0.44
N PHE A 22 -3.29 6.74 1.41
CA PHE A 22 -4.47 7.56 1.66
C PHE A 22 -4.52 8.71 0.65
N THR A 23 -5.68 8.94 0.05
CA THR A 23 -5.93 10.02 -0.91
C THR A 23 -7.09 10.90 -0.45
N VAL A 24 -7.05 12.17 -0.83
CA VAL A 24 -8.13 13.13 -0.61
C VAL A 24 -8.45 13.87 -1.92
N LEU A 25 -9.67 14.39 -2.03
CA LEU A 25 -10.04 15.31 -3.10
C LEU A 25 -9.25 16.63 -3.01
N GLU A 26 -9.27 17.40 -4.09
CA GLU A 26 -8.68 18.73 -4.11
C GLU A 26 -9.36 19.66 -3.09
N GLY A 27 -8.55 20.33 -2.26
CA GLY A 27 -9.04 21.18 -1.16
C GLY A 27 -8.81 20.59 0.23
N SER A 28 -7.59 20.12 0.51
CA SER A 28 -7.19 19.70 1.86
C SER A 28 -7.36 20.84 2.86
N ASP A 29 -7.95 20.52 4.00
CA ASP A 29 -8.16 21.43 5.13
C ASP A 29 -7.35 21.00 6.36
N ALA A 30 -7.52 21.74 7.46
CA ALA A 30 -6.82 21.46 8.71
C ALA A 30 -7.21 20.12 9.36
N GLU A 31 -8.34 19.50 8.98
CA GLU A 31 -8.73 18.17 9.48
C GLU A 31 -7.88 17.08 8.86
N HIS A 32 -7.59 17.19 7.56
CA HIS A 32 -6.71 16.24 6.86
C HIS A 32 -5.29 16.28 7.42
N GLY A 33 -4.75 17.46 7.76
CA GLY A 33 -3.46 17.57 8.43
C GLY A 33 -3.43 16.85 9.79
N ARG A 34 -4.47 17.07 10.62
CA ARG A 34 -4.60 16.35 11.90
C ARG A 34 -4.73 14.83 11.71
N PHE A 35 -5.41 14.40 10.66
CA PHE A 35 -5.54 12.98 10.33
C PHE A 35 -4.19 12.37 9.95
N THR A 36 -3.38 13.06 9.14
CA THR A 36 -2.01 12.63 8.82
C THR A 36 -1.15 12.51 10.07
N ASP A 37 -1.22 13.49 10.99
CA ASP A 37 -0.48 13.44 12.25
C ASP A 37 -0.89 12.23 13.11
N LEU A 38 -2.18 11.91 13.16
CA LEU A 38 -2.71 10.74 13.88
C LEU A 38 -2.26 9.43 13.23
N LEU A 39 -2.27 9.34 11.90
CA LEU A 39 -1.78 8.16 11.16
C LEU A 39 -0.29 7.93 11.42
N ALA A 40 0.54 8.97 11.26
CA ALA A 40 1.97 8.88 11.47
C ALA A 40 2.35 8.57 12.93
N GLY A 41 1.47 8.89 13.89
CA GLY A 41 1.61 8.57 15.31
C GLY A 41 1.11 7.18 15.72
N MET A 42 0.55 6.38 14.81
CA MET A 42 0.09 5.03 15.14
C MET A 42 1.27 4.12 15.52
N ASP A 43 1.07 3.31 16.55
CA ASP A 43 2.02 2.34 17.06
C ASP A 43 1.39 0.95 16.99
N ALA A 44 1.98 0.03 16.22
CA ALA A 44 1.51 -1.34 16.08
C ALA A 44 1.54 -2.13 17.39
N THR A 45 2.24 -1.64 18.41
CA THR A 45 2.25 -2.23 19.76
C THR A 45 1.13 -1.70 20.66
N ASP A 46 0.40 -0.65 20.27
CA ASP A 46 -0.77 -0.18 21.02
C ASP A 46 -1.90 -1.23 20.88
N PRO A 47 -2.36 -1.84 21.98
CA PRO A 47 -3.39 -2.88 21.92
C PRO A 47 -4.74 -2.40 21.37
N ARG A 48 -4.95 -1.10 21.20
CA ARG A 48 -6.15 -0.52 20.58
C ARG A 48 -6.02 -0.36 19.07
N LEU A 49 -4.80 -0.38 18.54
CA LEU A 49 -4.48 -0.13 17.13
C LEU A 49 -3.86 -1.35 16.43
N CYS A 50 -3.32 -2.30 17.17
CA CYS A 50 -2.61 -3.46 16.62
C CYS A 50 -3.47 -4.27 15.65
N GLU A 51 -4.73 -4.58 15.99
CA GLU A 51 -5.62 -5.36 15.12
C GLU A 51 -5.93 -4.64 13.78
N PRO A 52 -6.36 -3.36 13.77
CA PRO A 52 -6.49 -2.61 12.52
C PRO A 52 -5.20 -2.55 11.68
N MET A 53 -4.04 -2.37 12.32
CA MET A 53 -2.76 -2.30 11.61
C MET A 53 -2.34 -3.66 11.02
N GLU A 54 -2.60 -4.76 11.73
CA GLU A 54 -2.37 -6.12 11.24
C GLU A 54 -3.23 -6.45 10.02
N LEU A 55 -4.49 -5.99 9.99
CA LEU A 55 -5.39 -6.18 8.85
C LEU A 55 -4.90 -5.49 7.58
N GLU A 56 -4.27 -4.32 7.73
CA GLU A 56 -3.63 -3.58 6.64
C GLU A 56 -2.19 -4.06 6.35
N TYR A 57 -1.70 -5.07 7.09
CA TYR A 57 -0.32 -5.54 7.04
C TYR A 57 0.71 -4.40 7.18
N VAL A 58 0.40 -3.40 8.01
CA VAL A 58 1.19 -2.19 8.21
C VAL A 58 1.80 -2.16 9.61
N ASN A 59 3.08 -1.78 9.70
CA ASN A 59 3.77 -1.63 10.99
C ASN A 59 3.92 -0.16 11.42
N TYR A 60 3.98 0.75 10.46
CA TYR A 60 4.02 2.19 10.65
C TYR A 60 3.63 2.87 9.34
N TRP A 61 3.04 4.07 9.44
CA TRP A 61 2.75 4.91 8.29
C TRP A 61 3.94 5.84 8.00
N VAL A 62 4.15 6.14 6.72
CA VAL A 62 5.19 7.05 6.25
C VAL A 62 4.60 8.16 5.39
N GLU A 63 5.34 9.25 5.24
CA GLU A 63 4.98 10.31 4.30
C GLU A 63 4.86 9.78 2.87
N MET A 64 3.96 10.40 2.11
CA MET A 64 3.71 10.00 0.73
C MET A 64 4.94 10.26 -0.14
N ASP A 65 5.40 9.21 -0.83
CA ASP A 65 6.39 9.29 -1.90
C ASP A 65 5.77 8.82 -3.22
N ALA A 66 5.53 9.78 -4.10
CA ALA A 66 4.94 9.54 -5.41
C ALA A 66 5.82 8.70 -6.33
N THR A 67 7.15 8.72 -6.14
CA THR A 67 8.10 8.11 -7.09
C THR A 67 8.00 6.59 -7.12
N GLY A 68 7.64 5.94 -6.02
CA GLY A 68 7.44 4.49 -6.01
C GLY A 68 6.19 4.00 -6.76
N TYR A 69 5.38 4.90 -7.34
CA TYR A 69 4.29 4.56 -8.25
C TYR A 69 4.67 4.69 -9.73
N ASP A 70 5.87 5.18 -10.05
CA ASP A 70 6.25 5.52 -11.43
C ASP A 70 6.16 4.33 -12.39
N ASP A 71 6.64 3.16 -11.97
CA ASP A 71 6.59 1.93 -12.77
C ASP A 71 5.15 1.47 -13.05
N LEU A 72 4.25 1.61 -12.07
CA LEU A 72 2.83 1.30 -12.24
C LEU A 72 2.18 2.26 -13.24
N VAL A 73 2.45 3.57 -13.10
CA VAL A 73 1.94 4.60 -14.00
C VAL A 73 2.45 4.37 -15.42
N ALA A 74 3.73 4.02 -15.58
CA ALA A 74 4.32 3.70 -16.87
C ALA A 74 3.67 2.46 -17.49
N ALA A 75 3.47 1.39 -16.72
CA ALA A 75 2.81 0.17 -17.18
C ALA A 75 1.37 0.42 -17.65
N VAL A 76 0.59 1.19 -16.88
CA VAL A 76 -0.78 1.56 -17.28
C VAL A 76 -0.78 2.38 -18.56
N ARG A 77 0.14 3.33 -18.71
CA ARG A 77 0.27 4.16 -19.93
C ARG A 77 0.69 3.37 -21.16
N ALA A 78 1.54 2.36 -21.00
CA ALA A 78 1.95 1.48 -22.09
C ALA A 78 0.79 0.65 -22.66
N GLY A 79 -0.27 0.44 -21.87
CA GLY A 79 -1.43 -0.35 -22.26
C GLY A 79 -1.16 -1.85 -22.19
N PRO A 80 -2.20 -2.69 -22.39
CA PRO A 80 -2.06 -4.14 -22.32
C PRO A 80 -1.14 -4.64 -23.45
N LEU A 81 -0.16 -5.47 -23.08
CA LEU A 81 0.56 -6.30 -24.05
C LEU A 81 -0.41 -7.41 -24.50
N ILE A 82 -1.04 -7.24 -25.67
CA ILE A 82 -1.79 -8.33 -26.30
C ILE A 82 -0.77 -9.23 -26.98
N VAL A 83 -0.37 -10.29 -26.29
CA VAL A 83 0.45 -11.37 -26.87
C VAL A 83 -0.52 -12.30 -27.62
N GLY A 84 -0.49 -12.23 -28.95
CA GLY A 84 -1.20 -13.15 -29.85
C GLY A 84 -0.40 -14.39 -30.20
#